data_AF-A0A436CWV4-F1
#
_entry.id   AF-A0A436CWV4-F1
#
_cell.length_a   1.000
_cell.length_b   1.000
_cell.length_c   1.000
_cell.angle_alpha   90.00
_cell.angle_beta   90.00
_cell.angle_gamma   90.00
#
_symmetry.space_group_name_H-M   'P 1'
#
loop_
_entity.id
_entity.type
_entity.pdbx_description
1 polymer ?
#
loop_
_entity_poly.entity_id
_entity_poly.type
_entity_poly.pdbx_seq_one_letter_code
_entity_poly.pdbx_strand_id
1 'polypeptide(L)'
;GFTKDGSVFAFEEYGVQDGSGFPYANRYYIDTSTDSFLKGTPIRVRLEDENAKLDAVRLQARQKGESIVSQAELDANRGITAGFNPVTELSADPHRMAVNPRPIFTPVDPPLEFRLDELGMNNADGCESQGEINGFRLLRIEAQDGGTTKLLHQDKAIPKSRGCPNGYRIGAVQTFSMDSLSAYAVLIAVRQYGFEGPDFRWIAVTGRL
;
A
#
# COMPACT_ATOMS: atom_id res chain seq x y z
N GLY A 1 9.95 -3.89 -0.85
CA GLY A 1 11.19 -3.94 -1.64
C GLY A 1 10.82 -3.90 -3.11
N PHE A 2 11.82 -3.73 -3.96
CA PHE A 2 11.67 -3.64 -5.41
C PHE A 2 12.47 -4.77 -6.09
N THR A 3 12.20 -5.04 -7.36
CA THR A 3 13.18 -5.76 -8.22
C THR A 3 14.37 -4.87 -8.52
N LYS A 4 15.46 -5.45 -9.02
CA LYS A 4 16.70 -4.71 -9.33
C LYS A 4 16.49 -3.51 -10.27
N ASP A 5 15.57 -3.65 -11.22
CA ASP A 5 15.21 -2.61 -12.20
C ASP A 5 14.04 -1.71 -11.75
N GLY A 6 13.53 -1.96 -10.54
CA GLY A 6 12.36 -1.29 -9.99
C GLY A 6 11.06 -1.59 -10.73
N SER A 7 11.01 -2.58 -11.62
CA SER A 7 9.79 -2.91 -12.38
C SER A 7 8.67 -3.44 -11.49
N VAL A 8 9.01 -4.13 -10.39
CA VAL A 8 8.04 -4.67 -9.43
C VAL A 8 8.28 -4.04 -8.06
N PHE A 9 7.20 -3.64 -7.39
CA PHE A 9 7.18 -3.32 -5.96
C PHE A 9 6.46 -4.43 -5.19
N ALA A 10 7.05 -4.89 -4.09
CA ALA A 10 6.47 -5.89 -3.22
C ALA A 10 6.45 -5.46 -1.76
N PHE A 11 5.35 -5.75 -1.07
CA PHE A 11 5.18 -5.51 0.36
C PHE A 11 4.42 -6.65 1.03
N GLU A 12 4.54 -6.72 2.36
CA GLU A 12 3.85 -7.71 3.20
C GLU A 12 2.96 -7.00 4.21
N GLU A 13 1.75 -7.50 4.37
CA GLU A 13 0.80 -7.16 5.42
C GLU A 13 0.57 -8.42 6.25
N TYR A 14 0.66 -8.33 7.57
CA TYR A 14 0.46 -9.49 8.44
C TYR A 14 -0.14 -9.07 9.77
N GLY A 15 -0.74 -10.01 10.47
CA GLY A 15 -1.34 -9.77 11.77
C GLY A 15 -2.07 -11.00 12.30
N VAL A 16 -2.86 -10.79 13.34
CA VAL A 16 -3.75 -11.79 13.92
C VAL A 16 -5.18 -11.32 13.70
N GLN A 17 -6.06 -12.21 13.23
CA GLN A 17 -7.46 -11.88 13.03
C GLN A 17 -8.14 -11.64 14.37
N ASP A 18 -8.85 -10.53 14.42
CA ASP A 18 -9.78 -10.22 15.49
C ASP A 18 -10.93 -11.25 15.54
N GLY A 19 -11.38 -11.62 16.74
CA GLY A 19 -12.37 -12.66 17.00
C GLY A 19 -11.86 -14.11 16.91
N SER A 20 -11.14 -14.51 15.86
CA SER A 20 -10.68 -15.91 15.70
C SER A 20 -9.29 -16.20 16.27
N GLY A 21 -8.44 -15.17 16.45
CA GLY A 21 -7.05 -15.37 16.87
C GLY A 21 -6.14 -15.97 15.78
N PHE A 22 -6.63 -16.11 14.54
CA PHE A 22 -5.87 -16.76 13.47
C PHE A 22 -4.79 -15.84 12.88
N PRO A 23 -3.51 -16.25 12.87
CA PRO A 23 -2.47 -15.44 12.25
C PRO A 23 -2.58 -15.50 10.72
N TYR A 24 -2.30 -14.37 10.06
CA TYR A 24 -2.30 -14.24 8.61
C TYR A 24 -1.08 -13.44 8.10
N ALA A 25 -0.72 -13.70 6.84
CA ALA A 25 0.26 -12.92 6.09
C ALA A 25 -0.14 -12.85 4.61
N ASN A 26 -0.20 -11.64 4.08
CA ASN A 26 -0.50 -11.30 2.70
C ASN A 26 0.72 -10.65 2.05
N ARG A 27 1.18 -11.16 0.91
CA ARG A 27 2.26 -10.56 0.12
C ARG A 27 1.74 -10.09 -1.22
N TYR A 28 2.02 -8.84 -1.54
CA TYR A 28 1.58 -8.15 -2.74
C TYR A 28 2.78 -7.91 -3.66
N TYR A 29 2.58 -8.05 -4.97
CA TYR A 29 3.60 -7.79 -5.99
C TYR A 29 2.92 -7.02 -7.12
N ILE A 30 3.40 -5.81 -7.37
CA ILE A 30 2.73 -4.84 -8.22
C ILE A 30 3.72 -4.39 -9.29
N ASP A 31 3.31 -4.46 -10.55
CA ASP A 31 4.04 -3.85 -11.66
C ASP A 31 3.96 -2.32 -11.53
N THR A 32 5.12 -1.69 -11.36
CA THR A 32 5.23 -0.24 -11.09
C THR A 32 4.85 0.65 -12.26
N SER A 33 4.79 0.11 -13.47
CA SER A 33 4.44 0.85 -14.68
C SER A 33 2.94 0.89 -14.93
N THR A 34 2.25 -0.19 -14.56
CA THR A 34 0.82 -0.39 -14.82
C THR A 34 -0.06 -0.32 -13.57
N ASP A 35 0.55 -0.31 -12.38
CA ASP A 35 -0.14 -0.40 -11.10
C ASP A 35 -1.04 -1.65 -10.98
N SER A 36 -0.58 -2.77 -11.54
CA SER A 36 -1.34 -4.02 -11.59
C SER A 36 -0.65 -5.15 -10.81
N PHE A 37 -1.45 -6.02 -10.20
CA PHE A 37 -0.91 -7.20 -9.52
C PHE A 37 -0.30 -8.19 -10.52
N LEU A 38 0.86 -8.74 -10.17
CA LEU A 38 1.44 -9.84 -10.94
C LEU A 38 0.56 -11.09 -10.87
N LYS A 39 0.62 -11.92 -11.92
CA LYS A 39 -0.11 -13.18 -11.99
C LYS A 39 0.18 -14.07 -10.77
N GLY A 40 -0.87 -14.61 -10.16
CA GLY A 40 -0.74 -15.45 -8.96
C GLY A 40 -0.58 -14.66 -7.66
N THR A 41 -0.74 -13.33 -7.70
CA THR A 41 -0.67 -12.45 -6.54
C THR A 41 -1.96 -11.62 -6.40
N PRO A 42 -2.30 -11.14 -5.19
CA PRO A 42 -1.57 -11.28 -3.92
C PRO A 42 -1.56 -12.73 -3.40
N ILE A 43 -0.47 -13.08 -2.71
CA ILE A 43 -0.36 -14.34 -1.98
C ILE A 43 -0.99 -14.12 -0.61
N ARG A 44 -2.02 -14.89 -0.29
CA ARG A 44 -2.71 -14.83 1.01
C ARG A 44 -2.51 -16.13 1.77
N VAL A 45 -2.03 -16.05 3.00
CA VAL A 45 -1.85 -17.19 3.89
C VAL A 45 -2.51 -16.89 5.22
N ARG A 46 -3.29 -17.84 5.72
CA ARG A 46 -3.89 -17.84 7.05
C ARG A 46 -3.74 -19.24 7.63
N LEU A 47 -3.39 -19.32 8.91
CA LEU A 47 -3.42 -20.58 9.66
C LEU A 47 -4.66 -20.58 10.54
N GLU A 48 -5.56 -21.54 10.34
CA GLU A 48 -6.78 -21.70 11.12
C GLU A 48 -6.50 -22.42 12.45
N ASP A 49 -5.57 -21.85 13.20
CA ASP A 49 -5.13 -22.31 14.51
C ASP A 49 -4.66 -21.09 15.31
N GLU A 50 -5.37 -20.78 16.40
CA GLU A 50 -5.05 -19.66 17.29
C GLU A 50 -3.70 -19.83 18.02
N ASN A 51 -3.19 -21.06 18.09
CA ASN A 51 -1.89 -21.36 18.72
C ASN A 51 -0.73 -21.21 17.73
N ALA A 52 -1.02 -21.14 16.42
CA ALA A 52 -0.01 -20.95 15.40
C ALA A 52 0.71 -19.60 15.58
N LYS A 53 2.01 -19.59 15.27
CA LYS A 53 2.84 -18.39 15.44
C LYS A 53 2.78 -17.50 14.20
N LEU A 54 2.76 -16.19 14.41
CA LEU A 54 2.79 -15.19 13.35
C LEU A 54 4.00 -15.37 12.41
N ASP A 55 5.17 -15.69 12.95
CA ASP A 55 6.35 -15.94 12.12
C ASP A 55 6.21 -17.16 11.21
N ALA A 56 5.44 -18.17 11.62
CA ALA A 56 5.20 -19.36 10.80
C ALA A 56 4.35 -19.02 9.57
N VAL A 57 3.29 -18.23 9.72
CA VAL A 57 2.45 -17.81 8.59
C VAL A 57 3.21 -16.88 7.64
N ARG A 58 4.06 -15.99 8.19
CA ARG A 58 4.94 -15.11 7.41
C ARG A 58 5.99 -15.90 6.62
N LEU A 59 6.60 -16.91 7.24
CA LEU A 59 7.53 -17.81 6.55
C LEU A 59 6.84 -18.54 5.40
N GLN A 60 5.62 -19.05 5.61
CA GLN A 60 4.88 -19.74 4.55
C GLN A 60 4.49 -18.78 3.41
N ALA A 61 4.08 -17.54 3.72
CA ALA A 61 3.82 -16.52 2.70
C ALA A 61 5.10 -16.18 1.92
N ARG A 62 6.23 -16.02 2.60
CA ARG A 62 7.55 -15.81 1.98
C ARG A 62 7.94 -16.94 1.05
N GLN A 63 7.84 -18.19 1.49
CA GLN A 63 8.18 -19.36 0.68
C GLN A 63 7.36 -19.44 -0.62
N LYS A 64 6.05 -19.16 -0.55
CA LYS A 64 5.19 -19.06 -1.75
C LYS A 64 5.59 -17.88 -2.64
N GLY A 65 6.12 -16.81 -2.05
CA GLY A 65 6.59 -15.61 -2.75
C GLY A 65 7.86 -15.80 -3.57
N GLU A 66 8.71 -16.77 -3.21
CA GLU A 66 9.99 -17.01 -3.89
C GLU A 66 9.82 -17.31 -5.38
N SER A 67 8.69 -17.89 -5.80
CA SER A 67 8.40 -18.15 -7.23
C SER A 67 7.95 -16.92 -8.01
N ILE A 68 7.62 -15.81 -7.33
CA ILE A 68 7.22 -14.54 -7.97
C ILE A 68 8.44 -13.62 -8.11
N VAL A 69 9.03 -13.22 -6.97
CA VAL A 69 10.30 -12.50 -6.88
C VAL A 69 11.02 -13.03 -5.65
N SER A 70 12.27 -13.42 -5.79
CA SER A 70 13.03 -13.99 -4.67
C SER A 70 13.15 -12.99 -3.52
N GLN A 71 13.11 -13.46 -2.28
CA GLN A 71 13.27 -12.57 -1.15
C GLN A 71 14.68 -11.96 -1.11
N ALA A 72 15.69 -12.69 -1.58
CA ALA A 72 17.05 -12.18 -1.71
C ALA A 72 17.13 -10.94 -2.61
N GLU A 73 16.40 -10.94 -3.74
CA GLU A 73 16.32 -9.78 -4.62
C GLU A 73 15.61 -8.60 -3.94
N LEU A 74 14.48 -8.83 -3.28
CA LEU A 74 13.75 -7.78 -2.57
C LEU A 74 14.56 -7.18 -1.41
N ASP A 75 15.36 -8.00 -0.71
CA ASP A 75 16.25 -7.55 0.38
C ASP A 75 17.44 -6.76 -0.15
N ALA A 76 17.99 -7.12 -1.32
CA ALA A 76 19.05 -6.36 -1.97
C ALA A 76 18.56 -5.00 -2.51
N ASN A 77 17.25 -4.88 -2.78
CA ASN A 77 16.65 -3.72 -3.45
C ASN A 77 15.47 -3.16 -2.61
N ARG A 78 15.70 -2.83 -1.34
CA ARG A 78 14.62 -2.40 -0.43
C ARG A 78 13.95 -1.09 -0.83
N GLY A 79 14.66 -0.21 -1.54
CA GLY A 79 14.25 1.18 -1.73
C GLY A 79 14.39 2.00 -0.46
N ILE A 80 13.72 3.15 -0.40
CA ILE A 80 13.72 4.07 0.73
C ILE A 80 12.27 4.30 1.18
N THR A 81 12.01 4.22 2.48
CA THR A 81 10.78 4.76 3.06
C THR A 81 10.95 6.28 3.21
N ALA A 82 10.56 7.02 2.17
CA ALA A 82 10.74 8.46 2.09
C ALA A 82 9.77 9.23 3.01
N GLY A 83 8.62 8.64 3.33
CA GLY A 83 7.67 9.16 4.31
C GLY A 83 6.87 8.05 4.96
N PHE A 84 6.42 8.29 6.19
CA PHE A 84 5.67 7.34 6.99
C PHE A 84 4.67 8.08 7.90
N ASN A 85 3.39 7.71 7.80
CA ASN A 85 2.28 8.18 8.62
C ASN A 85 1.45 6.95 9.05
N PRO A 86 1.93 6.17 10.03
CA PRO A 86 1.19 4.99 10.49
C PRO A 86 -0.16 5.38 11.08
N VAL A 87 -1.09 4.42 11.20
CA VAL A 87 -2.43 4.70 11.75
C VAL A 87 -2.41 5.29 13.17
N THR A 88 -1.31 5.07 13.90
CA THR A 88 -1.05 5.55 15.27
C THR A 88 -0.44 6.94 15.33
N GLU A 89 -0.01 7.53 14.21
CA GLU A 89 0.48 8.89 14.18
C GLU A 89 -0.70 9.88 14.18
N LEU A 90 -0.67 10.85 15.07
CA LEU A 90 -1.80 11.77 15.32
C LEU A 90 -1.58 13.17 14.75
N SER A 91 -0.33 13.59 14.57
CA SER A 91 0.01 14.97 14.19
C SER A 91 0.01 15.20 12.68
N ALA A 92 0.21 14.14 11.89
CA ALA A 92 0.36 14.22 10.46
C ALA A 92 -1.00 14.19 9.73
N ASP A 93 -1.10 14.94 8.63
CA ASP A 93 -2.26 14.92 7.75
C ASP A 93 -2.40 13.54 7.08
N PRO A 94 -3.50 12.79 7.29
CA PRO A 94 -3.69 11.47 6.70
C PRO A 94 -3.98 11.52 5.18
N HIS A 95 -4.32 12.69 4.63
CA HIS A 95 -4.73 12.89 3.24
C HIS A 95 -3.67 13.61 2.40
N ARG A 96 -2.56 14.04 2.99
CA ARG A 96 -1.45 14.68 2.28
C ARG A 96 -0.11 14.18 2.79
N MET A 97 0.78 13.81 1.87
CA MET A 97 2.16 13.49 2.20
C MET A 97 3.12 14.10 1.16
N ALA A 98 4.04 14.94 1.62
CA ALA A 98 5.12 15.49 0.81
C ALA A 98 6.46 14.99 1.35
N VAL A 99 7.31 14.43 0.50
CA VAL A 99 8.56 13.76 0.90
C VAL A 99 9.73 14.19 0.03
N ASN A 100 10.91 14.25 0.64
CA ASN A 100 12.16 14.22 -0.09
C ASN A 100 12.40 12.78 -0.57
N PRO A 101 12.58 12.53 -1.88
CA PRO A 101 12.64 11.16 -2.39
C PRO A 101 13.82 10.34 -1.89
N ARG A 102 14.91 11.00 -1.50
CA ARG A 102 16.15 10.39 -1.01
C ARG A 102 16.68 11.13 0.23
N PRO A 103 17.33 10.43 1.19
CA PRO A 103 17.86 11.02 2.41
C PRO A 103 19.26 11.61 2.18
N ILE A 104 19.38 12.54 1.23
CA ILE A 104 20.64 13.20 0.88
C ILE A 104 20.63 14.66 1.32
N PHE A 105 21.79 15.15 1.78
CA PHE A 105 21.95 16.56 2.13
C PHE A 105 22.12 17.39 0.85
N THR A 106 21.33 18.48 0.76
CA THR A 106 20.93 19.17 -0.48
C THR A 106 20.13 18.26 -1.43
N PRO A 107 18.78 18.30 -1.35
CA PRO A 107 17.93 17.54 -2.25
C PRO A 107 18.23 17.89 -3.71
N VAL A 108 18.52 16.88 -4.53
CA VAL A 108 18.71 17.04 -5.98
C VAL A 108 17.45 16.68 -6.78
N ASP A 109 16.52 15.95 -6.16
CA ASP A 109 15.23 15.62 -6.75
C ASP A 109 14.16 16.59 -6.23
N PRO A 110 13.19 16.99 -7.08
CA PRO A 110 11.98 17.66 -6.61
C PRO A 110 11.25 16.81 -5.56
N PRO A 111 10.60 17.42 -4.55
CA PRO A 111 9.75 16.69 -3.61
C PRO A 111 8.63 15.93 -4.32
N LEU A 112 8.29 14.75 -3.82
CA LEU A 112 7.08 14.05 -4.22
C LEU A 112 5.95 14.43 -3.28
N GLU A 113 4.87 15.01 -3.80
CA GLU A 113 3.66 15.29 -3.04
C GLU A 113 2.50 14.43 -3.54
N PHE A 114 1.79 13.82 -2.61
CA PHE A 114 0.59 13.03 -2.86
C PHE A 114 -0.59 13.60 -2.07
N ARG A 115 -1.76 13.59 -2.69
CA ARG A 115 -3.04 13.98 -2.08
C ARG A 115 -4.07 12.89 -2.28
N LEU A 116 -4.76 12.56 -1.20
CA LEU A 116 -5.84 11.58 -1.18
C LEU A 116 -7.15 12.29 -0.90
N ASP A 117 -8.15 12.05 -1.75
CA ASP A 117 -9.52 12.45 -1.51
C ASP A 117 -10.37 11.19 -1.34
N GLU A 118 -11.26 11.17 -0.34
CA GLU A 118 -12.27 10.13 -0.21
C GLU A 118 -13.48 10.46 -1.10
N LEU A 119 -14.06 9.43 -1.70
CA LEU A 119 -15.20 9.53 -2.61
C LEU A 119 -16.35 8.70 -2.04
N GLY A 120 -17.52 9.31 -1.79
CA GLY A 120 -18.69 8.56 -1.36
C GLY A 120 -19.14 7.54 -2.41
N MET A 121 -19.27 6.28 -2.01
CA MET A 121 -19.60 5.12 -2.85
C MET A 121 -20.77 4.32 -2.25
N ASN A 122 -21.80 5.04 -1.78
CA ASN A 122 -22.91 4.52 -0.96
C ASN A 122 -23.80 3.44 -1.62
N ASN A 123 -23.54 3.06 -2.87
CA ASN A 123 -24.25 2.01 -3.60
C ASN A 123 -23.32 0.82 -3.94
N ALA A 124 -22.28 0.59 -3.14
CA ALA A 124 -21.40 -0.57 -3.34
C ALA A 124 -22.15 -1.87 -3.02
N ASP A 125 -22.35 -2.70 -4.04
CA ASP A 125 -23.01 -4.01 -3.92
C ASP A 125 -22.41 -4.85 -2.78
N GLY A 126 -23.25 -5.33 -1.86
CA GLY A 126 -22.84 -6.16 -0.72
C GLY A 126 -22.40 -5.39 0.52
N CYS A 127 -22.48 -4.05 0.52
CA CYS A 127 -22.15 -3.19 1.66
C CYS A 127 -23.35 -2.39 2.19
N GLU A 128 -24.58 -2.77 1.82
CA GLU A 128 -25.81 -1.99 2.05
C GLU A 128 -26.10 -1.76 3.54
N SER A 129 -25.66 -2.66 4.41
CA SER A 129 -25.85 -2.59 5.87
C SER A 129 -24.67 -2.00 6.64
N GLN A 130 -23.59 -1.60 5.94
CA GLN A 130 -22.32 -1.24 6.58
C GLN A 130 -22.16 0.27 6.82
N GLY A 131 -23.14 1.10 6.46
CA GLY A 131 -23.07 2.54 6.66
C GLY A 131 -22.29 3.25 5.55
N GLU A 132 -21.40 4.18 5.93
CA GLU A 132 -20.64 4.97 4.96
C GLU A 132 -19.61 4.09 4.25
N ILE A 133 -19.67 4.10 2.92
CA ILE A 133 -18.72 3.38 2.06
C ILE A 133 -18.00 4.40 1.20
N ASN A 134 -16.68 4.36 1.26
CA ASN A 134 -15.82 5.28 0.54
C ASN A 134 -14.98 4.53 -0.51
N GLY A 135 -14.79 5.16 -1.65
CA GLY A 135 -13.65 4.96 -2.53
C GLY A 135 -12.61 6.04 -2.25
N PHE A 136 -11.53 6.05 -3.03
CA PHE A 136 -10.56 7.12 -2.98
C PHE A 136 -10.06 7.54 -4.36
N ARG A 137 -9.57 8.76 -4.42
CA ARG A 137 -8.75 9.31 -5.49
C ARG A 137 -7.37 9.63 -4.94
N LEU A 138 -6.33 9.26 -5.67
CA LEU A 138 -4.95 9.61 -5.35
C LEU A 138 -4.35 10.45 -6.48
N LEU A 139 -3.79 11.59 -6.12
CA LEU A 139 -3.14 12.54 -7.00
C LEU A 139 -1.65 12.64 -6.65
N ARG A 140 -0.80 12.81 -7.67
CA ARG A 140 0.57 13.31 -7.53
C ARG A 140 0.58 14.78 -7.91
N ILE A 141 1.10 15.63 -7.03
CA ILE A 141 1.14 17.07 -7.20
C ILE A 141 2.59 17.53 -7.36
N GLU A 142 2.88 18.27 -8.43
CA GLU A 142 4.11 19.03 -8.56
C GLU A 142 3.84 20.45 -8.04
N ALA A 143 4.11 20.66 -6.75
CA ALA A 143 3.80 21.91 -6.04
C ALA A 143 4.83 23.03 -6.35
N GLN A 144 4.90 23.42 -7.62
CA GLN A 144 5.75 24.49 -8.14
C GLN A 144 5.02 25.28 -9.23
N ASP A 145 5.51 26.48 -9.56
CA ASP A 145 4.92 27.29 -10.62
C ASP A 145 4.94 26.53 -11.97
N GLY A 146 3.77 26.40 -12.59
CA GLY A 146 3.59 25.61 -13.82
C GLY A 146 3.64 24.08 -13.61
N GLY A 147 3.70 23.60 -12.37
CA GLY A 147 3.67 22.18 -12.04
C GLY A 147 2.35 21.51 -12.40
N THR A 148 2.40 20.21 -12.66
CA THR A 148 1.24 19.42 -13.06
C THR A 148 0.62 18.64 -11.90
N THR A 149 -0.67 18.34 -12.03
CA THR A 149 -1.36 17.37 -11.17
C THR A 149 -1.66 16.13 -11.99
N LYS A 150 -1.10 14.99 -11.57
CA LYS A 150 -1.33 13.70 -12.22
C LYS A 150 -2.30 12.87 -11.40
N LEU A 151 -3.39 12.42 -12.04
CA LEU A 151 -4.26 11.41 -11.48
C LEU A 151 -3.54 10.05 -11.48
N LEU A 152 -3.37 9.45 -10.29
CA LEU A 152 -2.75 8.13 -10.15
C LEU A 152 -3.79 7.04 -10.05
N HIS A 153 -4.80 7.24 -9.20
CA HIS A 153 -5.87 6.28 -8.96
C HIS A 153 -7.19 7.01 -8.73
N GLN A 154 -8.28 6.41 -9.21
CA GLN A 154 -9.63 6.82 -8.83
C GLN A 154 -10.55 5.61 -8.88
N ASP A 155 -11.17 5.30 -7.75
CA ASP A 155 -12.22 4.29 -7.74
C ASP A 155 -13.42 4.76 -8.56
N LYS A 156 -13.90 3.88 -9.45
CA LYS A 156 -15.20 4.02 -10.12
C LYS A 156 -16.27 3.14 -9.46
N ALA A 157 -15.83 2.10 -8.77
CA ALA A 157 -16.60 1.18 -7.95
C ALA A 157 -15.63 0.55 -6.93
N ILE A 158 -16.15 0.02 -5.83
CA ILE A 158 -15.33 -0.68 -4.83
C ILE A 158 -15.03 -2.10 -5.33
N PRO A 159 -13.74 -2.48 -5.49
CA PRO A 159 -13.41 -3.85 -5.84
C PRO A 159 -13.81 -4.80 -4.71
N LYS A 160 -14.36 -5.98 -5.02
CA LYS A 160 -14.73 -7.00 -4.01
C LYS A 160 -13.58 -7.35 -3.06
N SER A 161 -12.34 -7.33 -3.56
CA SER A 161 -11.14 -7.58 -2.76
C SER A 161 -10.89 -6.54 -1.67
N ARG A 162 -11.58 -5.40 -1.71
CA ARG A 162 -11.51 -4.31 -0.73
C ARG A 162 -12.65 -4.36 0.29
N GLY A 163 -13.53 -5.37 0.24
CA GLY A 163 -14.65 -5.51 1.18
C GLY A 163 -15.54 -4.26 1.20
N CYS A 164 -15.83 -3.76 2.40
CA CYS A 164 -16.64 -2.57 2.64
C CYS A 164 -15.81 -1.48 3.34
N PRO A 165 -15.00 -0.72 2.59
CA PRO A 165 -14.11 0.29 3.14
C PRO A 165 -14.89 1.56 3.53
N ASN A 166 -14.58 2.11 4.71
CA ASN A 166 -15.21 3.31 5.27
C ASN A 166 -14.18 4.43 5.56
N GLY A 167 -12.95 4.29 5.06
CA GLY A 167 -11.87 5.21 5.35
C GLY A 167 -10.60 4.91 4.56
N TYR A 168 -9.85 5.93 4.16
CA TYR A 168 -8.53 5.80 3.56
C TYR A 168 -7.55 6.81 4.14
N ARG A 169 -6.27 6.45 4.16
CA ARG A 169 -5.17 7.38 4.47
C ARG A 169 -3.88 6.98 3.78
N ILE A 170 -3.03 7.96 3.50
CA ILE A 170 -1.66 7.73 3.05
C ILE A 170 -0.84 7.28 4.26
N GLY A 171 -0.37 6.04 4.24
CA GLY A 171 0.39 5.48 5.35
C GLY A 171 1.91 5.49 5.14
N ALA A 172 2.38 5.42 3.90
CA ALA A 172 3.81 5.55 3.60
C ALA A 172 4.04 5.92 2.13
N VAL A 173 5.23 6.46 1.84
CA VAL A 173 5.77 6.57 0.48
C VAL A 173 7.09 5.82 0.43
N GLN A 174 7.17 4.82 -0.44
CA GLN A 174 8.40 4.14 -0.79
C GLN A 174 8.93 4.70 -2.11
N THR A 175 10.24 4.91 -2.20
CA THR A 175 10.92 5.33 -3.43
C THR A 175 12.00 4.33 -3.81
N PHE A 176 12.28 4.26 -5.09
CA PHE A 176 13.37 3.45 -5.64
C PHE A 176 14.17 4.26 -6.65
N SER A 177 15.49 4.15 -6.54
CA SER A 177 16.43 4.83 -7.41
C SER A 177 17.40 3.82 -7.99
N MET A 178 17.63 3.90 -9.29
CA MET A 178 18.80 3.32 -9.95
C MET A 178 19.87 4.41 -10.04
N ASP A 179 20.23 4.85 -11.25
CA ASP A 179 21.06 6.02 -11.47
C ASP A 179 20.33 7.33 -11.09
N SER A 180 19.00 7.33 -11.20
CA SER A 180 18.09 8.41 -10.79
C SER A 180 16.84 7.84 -10.12
N LEU A 181 16.04 8.71 -9.51
CA LEU A 181 14.72 8.36 -8.98
C LEU A 181 13.85 7.75 -10.10
N SER A 182 13.50 6.47 -9.95
CA SER A 182 12.93 5.65 -11.04
C SER A 182 11.50 5.21 -10.79
N ALA A 183 11.15 4.92 -9.53
CA ALA A 183 9.82 4.43 -9.16
C ALA A 183 9.43 4.85 -7.74
N TYR A 184 8.13 4.82 -7.48
CA TYR A 184 7.56 5.01 -6.15
C TYR A 184 6.37 4.07 -5.91
N ALA A 185 6.05 3.87 -4.64
CA ALA A 185 4.83 3.22 -4.19
C ALA A 185 4.25 3.99 -2.99
N VAL A 186 2.98 4.37 -3.10
CA VAL A 186 2.22 5.00 -2.02
C VAL A 186 1.41 3.92 -1.33
N LEU A 187 1.74 3.62 -0.07
CA LEU A 187 0.96 2.69 0.74
C LEU A 187 -0.27 3.41 1.29
N ILE A 188 -1.44 2.84 1.04
CA ILE A 188 -2.72 3.36 1.50
C ILE A 188 -3.26 2.40 2.55
N ALA A 189 -3.55 2.93 3.74
CA ALA A 189 -4.29 2.19 4.75
C ALA A 189 -5.78 2.33 4.47
N VAL A 190 -6.45 1.19 4.32
CA VAL A 190 -7.88 1.05 4.04
C VAL A 190 -8.56 0.65 5.34
N ARG A 191 -9.40 1.53 5.88
CA ARG A 191 -10.19 1.27 7.09
C ARG A 191 -11.47 0.54 6.73
N GLN A 192 -11.79 -0.48 7.52
CA GLN A 192 -12.99 -1.30 7.43
C GLN A 192 -13.58 -1.50 8.83
N TYR A 193 -14.81 -1.97 8.89
CA TYR A 193 -15.37 -2.49 10.14
C TYR A 193 -14.77 -3.86 10.46
N GLY A 194 -14.11 -3.96 11.61
CA GLY A 194 -13.70 -5.22 12.22
C GLY A 194 -14.69 -5.67 13.29
N PHE A 195 -14.36 -6.76 13.99
CA PHE A 195 -15.26 -7.37 14.97
C PHE A 195 -15.30 -6.57 16.29
N GLU A 196 -14.15 -6.18 16.83
CA GLU A 196 -13.98 -5.40 18.07
C GLU A 196 -13.65 -3.91 17.82
N GLY A 197 -13.52 -3.49 16.56
CA GLY A 197 -13.18 -2.13 16.21
C GLY A 197 -12.78 -1.96 14.76
N PRO A 198 -12.18 -0.82 14.37
CA PRO A 198 -11.70 -0.61 13.00
C PRO A 198 -10.62 -1.62 12.61
N ASP A 199 -10.81 -2.31 11.48
CA ASP A 199 -9.78 -3.13 10.83
C ASP A 199 -9.06 -2.30 9.76
N PHE A 200 -7.73 -2.40 9.70
CA PHE A 200 -6.94 -1.70 8.70
C PHE A 200 -6.25 -2.70 7.78
N ARG A 201 -6.53 -2.55 6.49
CA ARG A 201 -5.87 -3.28 5.40
C ARG A 201 -4.95 -2.39 4.61
N TRP A 202 -4.00 -2.98 3.89
CA TRP A 202 -3.03 -2.22 3.12
C TRP A 202 -3.12 -2.52 1.62
N ILE A 203 -3.11 -1.46 0.82
CA ILE A 203 -2.90 -1.51 -0.63
C ILE A 203 -1.77 -0.55 -1.00
N ALA A 204 -1.28 -0.65 -2.23
CA ALA A 204 -0.33 0.32 -2.76
C ALA A 204 -0.79 0.84 -4.12
N VAL A 205 -0.49 2.10 -4.40
CA VAL A 205 -0.56 2.71 -5.74
C VAL A 205 0.86 3.04 -6.16
N THR A 206 1.27 2.53 -7.31
CA THR A 206 2.64 2.61 -7.80
C THR A 206 2.76 3.52 -9.01
N GLY A 207 3.98 3.95 -9.30
CA GLY A 207 4.26 4.69 -10.52
C GLY A 207 5.74 4.82 -10.82
N ARG A 208 6.04 5.13 -12.07
CA ARG A 208 7.40 5.45 -12.56
C ARG A 208 7.55 6.95 -12.80
N LEU A 209 8.81 7.38 -12.78
CA LEU A 209 9.26 8.76 -13.01
C LEU A 209 10.16 8.82 -14.24
#